data_AF-A0AA51YH14-F1
#
_entry.id   AF-A0AA51YH14-F1
#
_cell.length_a   1.000
_cell.length_b   1.000
_cell.length_c   1.000
_cell.angle_alpha   90.00
_cell.angle_beta   90.00
_cell.angle_gamma   90.00
#
_symmetry.space_group_name_H-M   'P 1'
#
loop_
_entity.id
_entity.type
_entity.pdbx_description
1 polymer ?
#
loop_
_entity_poly.entity_id
_entity_poly.type
_entity_poly.pdbx_seq_one_letter_code
_entity_poly.pdbx_strand_id
1 'polypeptide(L)'
;MWVPIGGRYFAASVVIVDPANFFLFYLPLNFIPFVALVLATALERKRTIKILLIGLMLTIIFNLVVIYLQILFFSYQDAFLYMYAIGRIAFPFLLWLIFTYDVVVVPLQNKSNV
;
A
#
# COMPACT_ATOMS: atom_id res chain seq x y z
N MET A 1 29.60 -8.27 0.72
CA MET A 1 29.23 -7.24 -0.27
C MET A 1 28.17 -6.34 0.36
N TRP A 2 28.51 -5.09 0.71
CA TRP A 2 27.57 -4.14 1.31
C TRP A 2 26.67 -3.58 0.20
N VAL A 3 25.44 -4.09 0.09
CA VAL A 3 24.41 -3.48 -0.77
C VAL A 3 23.84 -2.30 0.01
N PRO A 4 23.91 -1.06 -0.53
CA PRO A 4 23.33 0.10 0.14
C PRO A 4 21.86 -0.15 0.45
N ILE A 5 21.37 0.40 1.55
CA ILE A 5 19.98 0.23 1.99
C ILE A 5 18.99 0.60 0.85
N GLY A 6 19.29 1.65 0.08
CA GLY A 6 18.60 2.00 -1.17
C GLY A 6 18.60 0.88 -2.21
N GLY A 7 19.74 0.22 -2.44
CA GLY A 7 19.87 -0.94 -3.32
C GLY A 7 19.09 -2.16 -2.82
N ARG A 8 18.91 -2.33 -1.50
CA ARG A 8 18.00 -3.35 -0.94
C ARG A 8 16.52 -3.01 -1.16
N TYR A 9 16.14 -1.73 -1.14
CA TYR A 9 14.78 -1.31 -1.50
C TYR A 9 14.46 -1.58 -2.99
N PHE A 10 15.44 -1.42 -3.88
CA PHE A 10 15.31 -1.78 -5.30
C PHE A 10 15.49 -3.28 -5.58
N ALA A 11 16.28 -4.01 -4.79
CA ALA A 11 16.44 -5.46 -4.93
C ALA A 11 15.29 -6.25 -4.28
N ALA A 12 14.67 -5.75 -3.21
CA ALA A 12 13.45 -6.33 -2.64
C ALA A 12 12.24 -6.19 -3.58
N SER A 13 12.32 -5.31 -4.58
CA SER A 13 11.39 -5.29 -5.72
C SER A 13 11.73 -6.29 -6.84
N VAL A 14 12.81 -7.07 -6.73
CA VAL A 14 13.30 -8.02 -7.74
C VAL A 14 13.40 -9.45 -7.19
N VAL A 15 13.33 -9.63 -5.86
CA VAL A 15 13.43 -10.95 -5.22
C VAL A 15 12.11 -11.26 -4.52
N ILE A 16 11.61 -12.47 -4.77
CA ILE A 16 10.64 -13.26 -4.00
C ILE A 16 10.22 -12.60 -2.69
N VAL A 17 8.91 -12.35 -2.50
CA VAL A 17 8.41 -11.73 -1.28
C VAL A 17 8.67 -12.66 -0.10
N ASP A 18 9.74 -12.36 0.64
CA ASP A 18 10.21 -13.15 1.78
C ASP A 18 9.49 -12.69 3.06
N PRO A 19 8.84 -13.61 3.81
CA PRO A 19 8.22 -13.30 5.10
C PRO A 19 9.15 -12.55 6.06
N ALA A 20 10.46 -12.80 6.03
CA ALA A 20 11.43 -12.11 6.89
C ALA A 20 11.53 -10.60 6.59
N ASN A 21 11.24 -10.19 5.35
CA ASN A 21 11.30 -8.81 4.89
C ASN A 21 9.94 -8.08 5.00
N PHE A 22 8.90 -8.75 5.51
CA PHE A 22 7.54 -8.21 5.63
C PHE A 22 7.46 -6.89 6.39
N PHE A 23 7.92 -6.86 7.64
CA PHE A 23 7.81 -5.67 8.49
C PHE A 23 8.82 -4.59 8.17
N LEU A 24 9.95 -4.95 7.55
CA LEU A 24 11.05 -4.04 7.24
C LEU A 24 10.86 -3.32 5.91
N PHE A 25 10.28 -4.00 4.92
CA PHE A 25 10.20 -3.51 3.55
C PHE A 25 8.77 -3.49 3.02
N TYR A 26 8.07 -4.62 3.00
CA TYR A 26 6.78 -4.73 2.27
C TYR A 26 5.65 -3.94 2.93
N LEU A 27 5.50 -4.03 4.25
CA LEU A 27 4.48 -3.30 4.99
C LEU A 27 4.72 -1.78 4.99
N PRO A 28 5.92 -1.27 5.35
CA PRO A 28 6.19 0.17 5.33
C PRO A 28 6.03 0.80 3.94
N LEU A 29 6.47 0.11 2.89
CA LEU A 29 6.42 0.61 1.52
C LEU A 29 4.99 0.84 1.01
N ASN A 30 4.02 0.08 1.52
CA ASN A 30 2.60 0.25 1.21
C ASN A 30 1.90 1.18 2.21
N PHE A 31 2.21 1.04 3.50
CA PHE A 31 1.48 1.73 4.55
C PHE A 31 1.89 3.20 4.69
N ILE A 32 3.18 3.53 4.53
CA ILE A 32 3.67 4.92 4.68
C ILE A 32 3.00 5.87 3.66
N PRO A 33 2.92 5.55 2.36
CA PRO A 33 2.19 6.41 1.41
C PRO A 33 0.72 6.61 1.79
N PHE A 34 0.04 5.56 2.26
CA PHE A 34 -1.35 5.67 2.73
C PHE A 34 -1.47 6.59 3.95
N VAL A 35 -0.60 6.42 4.95
CA VAL A 35 -0.55 7.29 6.14
C VAL A 35 -0.34 8.75 5.72
N ALA A 36 0.61 9.00 4.81
CA ALA A 36 0.90 10.34 4.31
C ALA A 36 -0.34 10.99 3.66
N LEU A 37 -1.06 10.25 2.81
CA LEU A 37 -2.29 10.74 2.17
C LEU A 37 -3.40 11.03 3.19
N VAL A 38 -3.63 10.14 4.15
CA VAL A 38 -4.65 10.32 5.18
C VAL A 38 -4.33 11.53 6.07
N LEU A 39 -3.07 11.69 6.47
CA LEU A 39 -2.64 12.83 7.30
C LEU A 39 -2.65 14.16 6.54
N ALA A 40 -2.41 14.12 5.22
CA ALA A 40 -2.56 15.30 4.36
C ALA A 40 -4.02 15.72 4.14
N THR A 41 -4.98 14.82 4.45
CA THR A 41 -6.41 15.12 4.31
C THR A 41 -6.93 15.76 5.60
N ALA A 42 -7.65 16.88 5.48
CA ALA A 42 -8.25 17.58 6.61
C ALA A 42 -9.43 16.79 7.19
N LEU A 43 -9.14 15.81 8.04
CA LEU A 43 -10.12 14.94 8.70
C LEU A 43 -10.13 15.16 10.22
N GLU A 44 -11.25 14.88 10.86
CA GLU A 44 -11.31 14.84 12.31
C GLU A 44 -10.35 13.78 12.88
N ARG A 45 -9.74 14.06 14.04
CA ARG A 45 -8.75 13.16 14.66
C ARG A 45 -9.28 11.75 14.92
N LYS A 46 -10.53 11.63 15.40
CA LYS A 46 -11.17 10.33 15.66
C LYS A 46 -11.33 9.52 14.37
N ARG A 47 -11.78 10.17 13.29
CA ARG A 47 -11.94 9.54 11.97
C ARG A 47 -10.58 9.14 11.38
N THR A 48 -9.59 10.01 11.49
CA THR A 48 -8.20 9.77 11.06
C THR A 48 -7.65 8.51 11.70
N ILE A 49 -7.72 8.38 13.03
CA ILE A 49 -7.23 7.20 13.75
C ILE A 49 -7.95 5.93 13.27
N LYS A 50 -9.27 5.99 13.11
CA LYS A 50 -10.07 4.83 12.64
C LYS A 50 -9.64 4.39 11.24
N ILE A 51 -9.46 5.33 10.32
CA ILE A 51 -9.00 5.06 8.94
C ILE A 51 -7.60 4.46 8.96
N LEU A 52 -6.68 5.01 9.76
CA LEU A 52 -5.32 4.49 9.87
C LEU A 52 -5.29 3.05 10.43
N LEU A 53 -6.10 2.74 11.44
CA LEU A 53 -6.19 1.39 12.01
C LEU A 53 -6.76 0.38 11.01
N ILE A 54 -7.88 0.72 10.38
CA ILE A 54 -8.50 -0.16 9.37
C ILE A 54 -7.56 -0.32 8.17
N GLY A 55 -6.94 0.77 7.72
CA GLY A 55 -6.03 0.75 6.60
C GLY A 55 -4.74 -0.03 6.88
N LEU A 56 -4.22 0.01 8.11
CA LEU A 56 -3.11 -0.85 8.52
C LEU A 56 -3.48 -2.32 8.40
N MET A 57 -4.65 -2.71 8.93
CA MET A 57 -5.14 -4.08 8.86
C MET A 57 -5.31 -4.55 7.41
N LEU A 58 -5.92 -3.72 6.55
CA LEU A 58 -6.08 -4.04 5.13
C LEU A 58 -4.75 -4.12 4.39
N THR A 59 -3.77 -3.28 4.74
CA THR A 59 -2.42 -3.34 4.16
C THR A 59 -1.69 -4.62 4.55
N ILE A 60 -1.83 -5.06 5.80
CA ILE A 60 -1.28 -6.34 6.26
C ILE A 60 -1.92 -7.49 5.47
N ILE A 61 -3.26 -7.52 5.38
CA ILE A 61 -3.99 -8.56 4.65
C ILE A 61 -3.54 -8.60 3.18
N PHE A 62 -3.47 -7.45 2.51
CA PHE A 62 -3.03 -7.36 1.12
C PHE A 62 -1.64 -7.98 0.91
N ASN A 63 -0.66 -7.60 1.74
CA ASN A 63 0.70 -8.13 1.61
C ASN A 63 0.77 -9.63 1.92
N LEU A 64 0.02 -10.13 2.91
CA LEU A 64 -0.05 -11.56 3.21
C LEU A 64 -0.69 -12.36 2.09
N VAL A 65 -1.75 -11.84 1.46
CA VAL A 65 -2.38 -12.48 0.30
C VAL A 65 -1.41 -12.56 -0.87
N VAL A 66 -0.64 -11.52 -1.14
CA VAL A 66 0.39 -11.54 -2.19
C VAL A 66 1.44 -12.60 -1.89
N ILE A 67 1.96 -12.66 -0.66
CA ILE A 67 2.93 -13.69 -0.25
C ILE A 67 2.35 -15.09 -0.47
N TYR A 68 1.13 -15.31 0.01
CA TYR A 68 0.44 -16.59 -0.12
C TYR A 68 0.28 -17.01 -1.59
N LEU A 69 -0.14 -16.08 -2.45
CA LEU A 69 -0.28 -16.35 -3.89
C LEU A 69 1.05 -16.65 -4.57
N GLN A 70 2.14 -15.95 -4.21
CA GLN A 70 3.47 -16.24 -4.73
C GLN A 70 3.99 -17.63 -4.32
N ILE A 71 3.68 -18.07 -3.11
CA ILE A 71 4.04 -19.43 -2.64
C ILE A 71 3.19 -20.49 -3.36
N LEU A 72 1.89 -20.24 -3.53
CA LEU A 72 0.96 -21.18 -4.17
C LEU A 72 1.27 -21.36 -5.68
N PHE A 73 1.64 -20.27 -6.36
CA PHE A 73 1.90 -20.24 -7.80
C PHE A 73 3.37 -19.93 -8.10
N PHE A 74 4.28 -20.71 -7.53
CA PHE A 74 5.72 -20.53 -7.65
C PHE A 74 6.20 -20.41 -9.12
N SER A 75 5.63 -21.20 -10.03
CA SER A 75 5.98 -21.17 -11.47
C SER A 75 5.67 -19.83 -12.17
N TYR A 76 4.86 -18.96 -11.56
CA TYR A 76 4.45 -17.66 -12.12
C TYR A 76 4.98 -16.48 -11.30
N GLN A 77 5.97 -16.72 -10.44
CA GLN A 77 6.43 -15.77 -9.46
C GLN A 77 6.83 -14.40 -10.04
N ASP A 78 7.49 -14.38 -11.20
CA ASP A 78 7.88 -13.14 -11.88
C ASP A 78 6.65 -12.31 -12.31
N ALA A 79 5.62 -12.96 -12.85
CA ALA A 79 4.38 -12.29 -13.24
C ALA A 79 3.64 -11.70 -12.01
N PHE A 80 3.62 -12.45 -10.91
CA PHE A 80 3.07 -11.97 -9.64
C PHE A 80 3.89 -10.83 -9.03
N LEU A 81 5.20 -10.80 -9.24
CA LEU A 81 6.07 -9.71 -8.81
C LEU A 81 5.71 -8.41 -9.54
N TYR A 82 5.50 -8.44 -10.85
CA TYR A 82 5.02 -7.26 -11.61
C TYR A 82 3.64 -6.79 -11.15
N MET A 83 2.70 -7.71 -10.94
CA MET A 83 1.36 -7.37 -10.46
C MET A 83 1.41 -6.77 -9.04
N TYR A 84 2.25 -7.32 -8.17
CA TYR A 84 2.51 -6.75 -6.86
C TYR A 84 3.14 -5.36 -6.94
N ALA A 85 4.10 -5.14 -7.84
CA ALA A 85 4.76 -3.86 -8.04
C ALA A 85 3.78 -2.74 -8.44
N ILE A 86 2.79 -3.05 -9.28
CA ILE A 86 1.69 -2.12 -9.60
C ILE A 86 0.76 -1.97 -8.40
N GLY A 87 0.38 -3.09 -7.78
CA GLY A 87 -0.50 -3.13 -6.62
C GLY A 87 0.01 -2.29 -5.45
N ARG A 88 1.31 -2.33 -5.15
CA ARG A 88 1.92 -1.53 -4.06
C ARG A 88 1.85 -0.03 -4.27
N ILE A 89 1.83 0.41 -5.53
CA ILE A 89 1.71 1.82 -5.87
C ILE A 89 0.23 2.20 -5.83
N ALA A 90 -0.67 1.39 -6.40
CA ALA A 90 -2.09 1.72 -6.51
C ALA A 90 -2.86 1.55 -5.19
N PHE A 91 -2.56 0.50 -4.42
CA PHE A 91 -3.31 0.12 -3.22
C PHE A 91 -3.40 1.22 -2.17
N PRO A 92 -2.30 1.92 -1.79
CA PRO A 92 -2.36 3.01 -0.82
C PRO A 92 -3.29 4.15 -1.27
N PHE A 93 -3.30 4.46 -2.57
CA PHE A 93 -4.17 5.49 -3.15
C PHE A 93 -5.62 5.06 -3.18
N LEU A 94 -5.91 3.83 -3.61
CA LEU A 94 -7.28 3.29 -3.62
C LEU A 94 -7.87 3.27 -2.22
N LEU A 95 -7.08 2.82 -1.24
CA LEU A 95 -7.48 2.76 0.16
C LEU A 95 -7.80 4.17 0.70
N TRP A 96 -6.92 5.13 0.45
CA TRP A 96 -7.16 6.54 0.79
C TRP A 96 -8.43 7.07 0.12
N LEU A 97 -8.54 6.93 -1.20
CA LEU A 97 -9.66 7.43 -1.99
C LEU A 97 -11.00 6.91 -1.47
N ILE A 98 -11.09 5.62 -1.15
CA ILE A 98 -12.30 5.01 -0.59
C ILE A 98 -12.66 5.64 0.76
N PHE A 99 -11.69 5.82 1.65
CA PHE A 99 -11.95 6.35 2.99
C PHE A 99 -12.17 7.87 3.05
N THR A 100 -11.76 8.60 2.02
CA THR A 100 -11.87 10.06 1.93
C THR A 100 -12.78 10.53 0.79
N TYR A 101 -13.54 9.62 0.17
CA TYR A 101 -14.36 9.89 -1.03
C TYR A 101 -15.34 11.06 -0.81
N ASP A 102 -16.07 11.02 0.30
CA ASP A 102 -17.05 12.03 0.72
C ASP A 102 -16.44 13.40 1.01
N VAL A 103 -15.18 13.44 1.45
CA VAL A 103 -14.48 14.68 1.84
C VAL A 103 -13.74 15.31 0.67
N VAL A 104 -13.23 14.50 -0.26
CA VAL A 104 -12.36 14.98 -1.36
C VAL A 104 -13.10 15.03 -2.68
N VAL A 105 -13.79 13.96 -3.07
CA VAL A 105 -14.36 13.82 -4.43
C VAL A 105 -15.71 14.51 -4.56
N VAL A 106 -16.61 14.31 -3.58
CA VAL A 106 -17.95 14.92 -3.60
C VAL A 106 -17.89 16.45 -3.71
N PRO A 107 -17.03 17.17 -2.97
CA PRO A 107 -16.92 18.63 -3.12
C PRO A 107 -16.34 19.08 -4.46
N LEU A 108 -15.43 18.30 -5.06
CA LEU A 108 -14.85 18.60 -6.37
C LEU A 108 -15.89 18.47 -7.49
N GLN A 109 -16.73 17.43 -7.44
CA GLN A 109 -17.82 17.24 -8.41
C GLN A 109 -18.88 18.35 -8.30
N ASN A 110 -19.22 18.78 -7.09
CA ASN A 110 -20.17 19.88 -6.90
C ASN A 110 -19.61 21.21 -7.40
N LYS A 111 -18.29 21.43 -7.39
CA LYS A 111 -17.66 22.62 -7.96
C LYS A 111 -17.53 22.58 -9.48
N SER A 112 -17.45 21.41 -10.11
CA SER A 112 -17.36 21.30 -11.57
C SER A 112 -18.71 21.44 -12.28
N ASN A 113 -19.80 21.24 -11.55
CA ASN A 113 -21.18 21.32 -12.07
C ASN A 113 -21.84 22.69 -11.86
N VAL A 114 -21.08 23.67 -11.38
CA VAL A 114 -21.45 25.10 -11.22
C VAL A 114 -20.61 25.92 -12.19
#